data_AF-A0A101IHU1-F1
#
_entry.id   AF-A0A101IHU1-F1
#
_cell.length_a   1.000
_cell.length_b   1.000
_cell.length_c   1.000
_cell.angle_alpha   90.00
_cell.angle_beta   90.00
_cell.angle_gamma   90.00
#
_symmetry.space_group_name_H-M   'P 1'
#
loop_
_entity.id
_entity.type
_entity.pdbx_description
1 polymer ?
#
loop_
_entity_poly.entity_id
_entity_poly.type
_entity_poly.pdbx_seq_one_letter_code
_entity_poly.pdbx_strand_id
1 'polypeptide(L)'
;MKLKSSASIYVALAFALIFSASVCAAEAPSALTFGPELETGFDSSDGSTGGPSSSGVPTSSRPYTSSQPGLAPSASSGEALASLSEGATLSYSEASTISGEGRALAVMPGLQAFILYNGAWSMDASGFWLGQRTNLLVKNDREQRLWSYERFPNGREEWISLGYVAEGYINGWYEAIDPGWHQLAVYGDRSGWSNLLWIYVWPQGSSGLKPDISIVTQAVDPATNRVYYSYNSYGRQVFRIKVLVTGPDKYNVRSVHYQLHPTFSPSEYTSRDPNNDFELELWTWGAFDMPITVTMRDGRIFEYDYYFTFGDLLREAQRRGVPFVRVR
;
A
#
# COMPACT_ATOMS: atom_id res chain seq x y z
N MET A 1 61.37 -11.27 45.71
CA MET A 1 61.60 -10.15 44.77
C MET A 1 60.61 -10.30 43.62
N LYS A 2 59.69 -9.32 43.48
CA LYS A 2 58.69 -9.07 42.42
C LYS A 2 57.69 -10.17 42.01
N LEU A 3 56.49 -10.04 42.61
CA LEU A 3 55.19 -10.38 42.03
C LEU A 3 54.89 -9.54 40.78
N LYS A 4 54.20 -10.11 39.78
CA LYS A 4 53.35 -9.37 38.84
C LYS A 4 52.01 -10.09 38.70
N SER A 5 50.98 -9.48 39.28
CA SER A 5 49.57 -9.80 39.05
C SER A 5 49.13 -9.21 37.72
N SER A 6 48.12 -9.82 37.10
CA SER A 6 47.34 -9.20 36.02
C SER A 6 45.88 -9.37 36.41
N ALA A 7 45.29 -8.26 36.83
CA ALA A 7 43.89 -8.15 37.21
C ALA A 7 43.02 -8.25 35.95
N SER A 8 42.08 -9.19 35.93
CA SER A 8 40.97 -9.19 34.98
C SER A 8 39.88 -8.27 35.53
N ILE A 9 39.63 -7.19 34.80
CA ILE A 9 38.61 -6.20 35.07
C ILE A 9 37.25 -6.78 34.64
N TYR A 10 36.33 -6.89 35.59
CA TYR A 10 34.91 -7.14 35.33
C TYR A 10 34.29 -5.84 34.80
N VAL A 11 33.82 -5.85 33.56
CA VAL A 11 32.92 -4.80 33.03
C VAL A 11 31.49 -5.27 33.27
N ALA A 12 30.87 -4.72 34.32
CA ALA A 12 29.43 -4.83 34.52
C ALA A 12 28.74 -3.73 33.70
N LEU A 13 28.07 -4.10 32.62
CA LEU A 13 27.14 -3.22 31.90
C LEU A 13 25.82 -3.19 32.67
N ALA A 14 25.54 -2.08 33.36
CA ALA A 14 24.23 -1.77 33.91
C ALA A 14 23.46 -0.93 32.88
N PHE A 15 22.42 -1.51 32.27
CA PHE A 15 21.43 -0.76 31.51
C PHE A 15 20.35 -0.25 32.47
N ALA A 16 20.36 1.05 32.75
CA ALA A 16 19.24 1.77 33.34
C ALA A 16 18.51 2.50 32.20
N LEU A 17 17.39 1.95 31.74
CA LEU A 17 16.46 2.65 30.84
C LEU A 17 15.47 3.45 31.69
N ILE A 18 15.63 4.77 31.69
CA ILE A 18 14.63 5.72 32.17
C ILE A 18 13.74 6.05 30.97
N PHE A 19 12.48 5.63 30.99
CA PHE A 19 11.46 6.18 30.11
C PHE A 19 10.69 7.26 30.86
N SER A 20 10.93 8.53 30.48
CA SER A 20 10.02 9.63 30.79
C SER A 20 8.77 9.48 29.94
N ALA A 21 7.62 9.37 30.58
CA ALA A 21 6.32 9.48 29.94
C ALA A 21 6.09 10.95 29.53
N SER A 22 6.20 11.25 28.24
CA SER A 22 5.61 12.45 27.66
C SER A 22 4.16 12.15 27.31
N VAL A 23 3.25 12.68 28.13
CA VAL A 23 1.84 12.83 27.79
C VAL A 23 1.75 14.06 26.89
N CYS A 24 1.65 13.86 25.58
CA CYS A 24 1.09 14.86 24.68
C CYS A 24 -0.27 14.37 24.23
N ALA A 25 -1.31 14.91 24.87
CA ALA A 25 -2.66 14.90 24.36
C ALA A 25 -2.68 15.71 23.06
N ALA A 26 -2.95 15.05 21.93
CA ALA A 26 -3.32 15.73 20.70
C ALA A 26 -4.84 15.84 20.68
N GLU A 27 -5.34 17.05 20.89
CA GLU A 27 -6.73 17.43 20.66
C GLU A 27 -7.08 17.20 19.18
N ALA A 28 -8.23 16.56 18.95
CA ALA A 28 -8.81 16.44 17.62
C ALA A 28 -9.26 17.82 17.12
N PRO A 29 -8.96 18.22 15.88
CA PRO A 29 -9.54 19.42 15.31
C PRO A 29 -11.04 19.20 15.07
N SER A 30 -11.82 20.02 15.77
CA SER A 30 -13.26 20.15 15.68
C SER A 30 -13.76 20.39 14.25
N ALA A 31 -14.94 19.85 13.98
CA ALA A 31 -15.73 20.06 12.78
C ALA A 31 -15.82 21.54 12.40
N LEU A 32 -15.52 21.85 11.14
CA LEU A 32 -15.78 23.15 10.53
C LEU A 32 -17.29 23.30 10.29
N THR A 33 -17.92 24.05 11.18
CA THR A 33 -19.26 24.62 11.03
C THR A 33 -19.18 25.79 10.07
N PHE A 34 -19.72 25.67 8.86
CA PHE A 34 -19.94 26.81 7.98
C PHE A 34 -21.23 27.53 8.40
N GLY A 35 -21.09 28.78 8.83
CA GLY A 35 -22.17 29.75 9.06
C GLY A 35 -21.92 31.03 8.24
N PRO A 36 -22.96 31.82 7.96
CA PRO A 36 -23.08 32.57 6.70
C PRO A 36 -22.59 34.02 6.75
N GLU A 37 -22.50 34.59 5.55
CA GLU A 37 -22.53 36.02 5.18
C GLU A 37 -21.35 36.93 5.54
N LEU A 38 -20.70 37.48 4.50
CA LEU A 38 -20.83 38.92 4.27
C LEU A 38 -20.78 39.25 2.77
N GLU A 39 -21.85 39.90 2.34
CA GLU A 39 -22.10 40.46 1.03
C GLU A 39 -21.10 41.56 0.66
N THR A 40 -20.65 41.56 -0.59
CA THR A 40 -20.43 42.81 -1.34
C THR A 40 -20.97 42.61 -2.75
N GLY A 41 -22.00 43.40 -3.06
CA GLY A 41 -22.84 43.24 -4.23
C GLY A 41 -22.15 43.58 -5.55
N PHE A 42 -22.57 42.86 -6.58
CA PHE A 42 -22.77 43.42 -7.90
C PHE A 42 -23.99 42.75 -8.51
N ASP A 43 -25.04 43.54 -8.69
CA ASP A 43 -26.30 43.14 -9.31
C ASP A 43 -26.06 42.75 -10.78
N SER A 44 -26.36 41.49 -11.11
CA SER A 44 -26.75 41.07 -12.45
C SER A 44 -27.61 39.81 -12.33
N SER A 45 -28.90 40.05 -12.14
CA SER A 45 -29.97 39.10 -12.35
C SER A 45 -30.04 38.68 -13.82
N ASP A 46 -29.77 37.40 -14.12
CA ASP A 46 -30.88 36.51 -14.52
C ASP A 46 -30.44 35.04 -14.59
N GLY A 47 -31.06 34.25 -13.71
CA GLY A 47 -31.48 32.87 -13.91
C GLY A 47 -30.48 31.84 -14.45
N SER A 48 -29.91 31.03 -13.56
CA SER A 48 -29.95 29.58 -13.75
C SER A 48 -29.68 28.84 -12.46
N THR A 49 -30.62 27.98 -12.11
CA THR A 49 -30.60 26.98 -11.05
C THR A 49 -29.30 26.17 -11.00
N GLY A 50 -28.73 26.02 -9.81
CA GLY A 50 -27.72 25.02 -9.46
C GLY A 50 -28.29 23.60 -9.53
N GLY A 51 -28.59 23.13 -10.74
CA GLY A 51 -28.75 21.72 -11.03
C GLY A 51 -27.39 21.05 -11.26
N PRO A 52 -27.28 19.72 -11.06
CA PRO A 52 -26.06 18.99 -11.43
C PRO A 52 -25.72 19.30 -12.89
N SER A 53 -24.47 19.69 -13.15
CA SER A 53 -23.94 19.95 -14.49
C SER A 53 -24.39 18.84 -15.44
N SER A 54 -25.27 19.15 -16.39
CA SER A 54 -25.83 18.12 -17.27
C SER A 54 -24.70 17.48 -18.07
N SER A 55 -24.46 16.19 -17.82
CA SER A 55 -23.54 15.30 -18.53
C SER A 55 -24.04 15.00 -19.96
N GLY A 56 -24.25 16.05 -20.75
CA GLY A 56 -24.63 15.92 -22.15
C GLY A 56 -23.52 15.25 -22.94
N VAL A 57 -23.86 14.22 -23.70
CA VAL A 57 -22.94 13.56 -24.64
C VAL A 57 -22.53 14.60 -25.71
N PRO A 58 -21.24 14.96 -25.83
CA PRO A 58 -20.80 16.04 -26.72
C PRO A 58 -20.71 15.61 -28.20
N THR A 59 -20.69 14.30 -28.47
CA THR A 59 -20.58 13.74 -29.82
C THR A 59 -21.16 12.32 -29.88
N SER A 60 -21.69 11.93 -31.04
CA SER A 60 -22.13 10.54 -31.29
C SER A 60 -20.99 9.60 -31.68
N SER A 61 -19.81 10.14 -32.00
CA SER A 61 -18.61 9.34 -32.25
C SER A 61 -18.03 8.81 -30.93
N ARG A 62 -17.39 7.64 -30.98
CA ARG A 62 -16.62 7.06 -29.87
C ARG A 62 -15.13 7.21 -30.16
N PRO A 63 -14.24 7.16 -29.13
CA PRO A 63 -12.81 7.15 -29.40
C PRO A 63 -12.46 5.95 -30.28
N TYR A 64 -11.38 6.06 -31.03
CA TYR A 64 -10.91 4.99 -31.90
C TYR A 64 -10.81 3.67 -31.10
N THR A 65 -11.43 2.62 -31.63
CA THR A 65 -11.38 1.30 -31.02
C THR A 65 -10.01 0.68 -31.30
N SER A 66 -9.06 0.86 -30.39
CA SER A 66 -7.92 -0.06 -30.32
C SER A 66 -8.39 -1.38 -29.70
N SER A 67 -7.75 -2.49 -30.06
CA SER A 67 -8.02 -3.78 -29.42
C SER A 67 -7.61 -3.72 -27.95
N GLN A 68 -8.47 -4.21 -27.06
CA GLN A 68 -8.14 -4.42 -25.66
C GLN A 68 -6.81 -5.18 -25.54
N PRO A 69 -5.89 -4.76 -24.64
CA PRO A 69 -4.67 -5.50 -24.38
C PRO A 69 -4.96 -6.95 -23.97
N GLY A 70 -4.15 -7.89 -24.48
CA GLY A 70 -4.32 -9.33 -24.20
C GLY A 70 -3.88 -9.75 -22.79
N LEU A 71 -3.11 -8.92 -22.10
CA LEU A 71 -2.63 -9.17 -20.74
C LEU A 71 -2.91 -7.95 -19.86
N ALA A 72 -3.43 -8.19 -18.66
CA ALA A 72 -3.62 -7.16 -17.65
C ALA A 72 -2.26 -6.77 -17.03
N PRO A 73 -1.93 -5.47 -16.96
CA PRO A 73 -0.77 -4.99 -16.23
C PRO A 73 -0.94 -5.20 -14.73
N SER A 74 0.19 -5.25 -13.99
CA SER A 74 0.15 -5.27 -12.53
C SER A 74 -0.50 -3.99 -11.99
N ALA A 75 -1.21 -4.10 -10.86
CA ALA A 75 -1.72 -2.92 -10.18
C ALA A 75 -0.57 -1.98 -9.78
N SER A 76 -0.79 -0.67 -9.92
CA SER A 76 0.18 0.37 -9.58
C SER A 76 0.49 0.33 -8.09
N SER A 77 1.77 0.38 -7.74
CA SER A 77 2.22 0.56 -6.35
C SER A 77 2.31 2.03 -5.94
N GLY A 78 2.12 2.96 -6.88
CA GLY A 78 2.17 4.41 -6.63
C GLY A 78 0.86 4.96 -6.08
N GLU A 79 0.97 5.93 -5.18
CA GLU A 79 -0.16 6.76 -4.73
C GLU A 79 -0.40 7.94 -5.68
N ALA A 80 -1.61 8.50 -5.64
CA ALA A 80 -1.87 9.80 -6.24
C ALA A 80 -0.97 10.87 -5.62
N LEU A 81 -0.49 11.80 -6.44
CA LEU A 81 0.25 12.97 -5.98
C LEU A 81 -0.72 13.96 -5.36
N ALA A 82 -0.83 13.89 -4.03
CA ALA A 82 -1.70 14.76 -3.24
C ALA A 82 -1.39 16.25 -3.41
N SER A 83 -0.20 16.62 -3.88
CA SER A 83 0.19 18.00 -4.17
C SER A 83 -0.47 18.58 -5.42
N LEU A 84 -1.09 17.75 -6.28
CA LEU A 84 -1.74 18.18 -7.51
C LEU A 84 -3.26 18.20 -7.32
N SER A 85 -3.83 19.39 -7.18
CA SER A 85 -5.27 19.57 -7.09
C SER A 85 -5.99 19.20 -8.40
N GLU A 86 -7.22 18.74 -8.29
CA GLU A 86 -8.08 18.51 -9.45
C GLU A 86 -8.36 19.84 -10.17
N GLY A 87 -8.20 19.85 -11.50
CA GLY A 87 -8.29 21.06 -12.33
C GLY A 87 -7.02 21.93 -12.33
N ALA A 88 -5.97 21.57 -11.59
CA ALA A 88 -4.72 22.33 -11.61
C ALA A 88 -4.13 22.40 -13.01
N THR A 89 -3.74 23.60 -13.44
CA THR A 89 -2.96 23.79 -14.67
C THR A 89 -1.48 23.67 -14.36
N LEU A 90 -0.75 22.92 -15.17
CA LEU A 90 0.68 22.68 -15.04
C LEU A 90 1.43 23.23 -16.26
N SER A 91 2.60 23.79 -16.02
CA SER A 91 3.58 24.03 -17.07
C SER A 91 4.16 22.70 -17.58
N TYR A 92 4.75 22.71 -18.79
CA TYR A 92 5.49 21.56 -19.29
C TYR A 92 6.59 21.12 -18.31
N SER A 93 7.33 22.07 -17.73
CA SER A 93 8.38 21.79 -16.75
C SER A 93 7.84 21.04 -15.53
N GLU A 94 6.75 21.49 -14.93
CA GLU A 94 6.14 20.84 -13.76
C GLU A 94 5.57 19.47 -14.11
N ALA A 95 4.92 19.33 -15.26
CA ALA A 95 4.42 18.05 -15.70
C ALA A 95 5.57 17.05 -15.95
N SER A 96 6.68 17.53 -16.52
CA SER A 96 7.83 16.70 -16.88
C SER A 96 8.62 16.19 -15.67
N THR A 97 8.71 16.95 -14.58
CA THR A 97 9.46 16.56 -13.37
C THR A 97 8.82 15.40 -12.61
N ILE A 98 7.51 15.18 -12.81
CA ILE A 98 6.77 14.07 -12.19
C ILE A 98 7.10 12.72 -12.81
N SER A 99 7.59 12.68 -14.06
CA SER A 99 7.64 11.47 -14.90
C SER A 99 8.67 10.41 -14.48
N GLY A 100 9.32 10.56 -13.32
CA GLY A 100 10.48 9.76 -12.89
C GLY A 100 11.73 10.04 -13.74
N GLU A 101 12.91 9.64 -13.25
CA GLU A 101 14.16 9.86 -13.97
C GLU A 101 14.15 9.15 -15.33
N GLY A 102 14.13 9.92 -16.42
CA GLY A 102 14.42 9.44 -17.77
C GLY A 102 13.22 9.13 -18.69
N ARG A 103 11.97 9.37 -18.29
CA ARG A 103 10.81 9.28 -19.20
C ARG A 103 10.30 10.68 -19.54
N ALA A 104 10.70 11.22 -20.67
CA ALA A 104 10.13 12.47 -21.16
C ALA A 104 8.63 12.28 -21.45
N LEU A 105 7.80 13.25 -21.07
CA LEU A 105 6.43 13.36 -21.59
C LEU A 105 6.52 13.36 -23.11
N ALA A 106 5.95 12.35 -23.76
CA ALA A 106 5.95 12.27 -25.20
C ALA A 106 5.28 13.53 -25.77
N VAL A 107 6.04 14.34 -26.51
CA VAL A 107 5.51 15.54 -27.18
C VAL A 107 4.83 15.09 -28.46
N MET A 108 3.59 14.61 -28.33
CA MET A 108 2.74 14.31 -29.48
C MET A 108 1.85 15.52 -29.81
N PRO A 109 1.60 15.78 -31.11
CA PRO A 109 0.68 16.83 -31.52
C PRO A 109 -0.75 16.50 -31.08
N GLY A 110 -1.58 17.53 -30.95
CA GLY A 110 -2.98 17.39 -30.56
C GLY A 110 -3.22 17.15 -29.08
N LEU A 111 -4.49 16.91 -28.77
CA LEU A 111 -5.01 16.57 -27.44
C LEU A 111 -4.49 15.19 -27.00
N GLN A 112 -3.90 15.10 -25.81
CA GLN A 112 -3.37 13.85 -25.27
C GLN A 112 -3.81 13.65 -23.82
N ALA A 113 -3.99 12.40 -23.42
CA ALA A 113 -4.29 11.97 -22.07
C ALA A 113 -3.19 11.02 -21.57
N PHE A 114 -2.76 11.23 -20.34
CA PHE A 114 -1.78 10.41 -19.64
C PHE A 114 -2.36 10.01 -18.28
N ILE A 115 -1.90 8.87 -17.77
CA ILE A 115 -2.22 8.42 -16.41
C ILE A 115 -0.93 8.21 -15.64
N LEU A 116 -0.90 8.60 -14.37
CA LEU A 116 0.24 8.36 -13.51
C LEU A 116 0.24 6.88 -13.09
N TYR A 117 1.24 6.14 -13.55
CA TYR A 117 1.35 4.70 -13.33
C TYR A 117 2.76 4.34 -12.90
N ASN A 118 2.91 3.75 -11.71
CA ASN A 118 4.22 3.45 -11.09
C ASN A 118 5.19 4.65 -11.05
N GLY A 119 4.67 5.83 -10.70
CA GLY A 119 5.47 7.05 -10.53
C GLY A 119 5.89 7.74 -11.82
N ALA A 120 5.34 7.35 -12.98
CA ALA A 120 5.60 8.00 -14.26
C ALA A 120 4.31 8.21 -15.06
N TRP A 121 4.26 9.26 -15.87
CA TRP A 121 3.19 9.45 -16.84
C TRP A 121 3.26 8.37 -17.91
N SER A 122 2.13 7.71 -18.16
CA SER A 122 2.00 6.62 -19.12
C SER A 122 0.83 6.85 -20.06
N MET A 123 1.00 6.40 -21.30
CA MET A 123 -0.09 6.22 -22.28
C MET A 123 -0.35 4.75 -22.59
N ASP A 124 0.47 3.85 -22.03
CA ASP A 124 0.32 2.41 -22.17
C ASP A 124 -0.79 1.88 -21.26
N ALA A 125 -1.13 0.61 -21.43
CA ALA A 125 -2.04 -0.08 -20.53
C ALA A 125 -1.53 0.00 -19.09
N SER A 126 -2.42 0.36 -18.17
CA SER A 126 -2.10 0.56 -16.74
C SER A 126 -3.05 -0.24 -15.86
N GLY A 127 -2.63 -0.55 -14.64
CA GLY A 127 -3.39 -1.37 -13.70
C GLY A 127 -3.56 -0.66 -12.36
N PHE A 128 -4.73 -0.76 -11.74
CA PHE A 128 -4.99 -0.18 -10.41
C PHE A 128 -5.87 -1.13 -9.59
N TRP A 129 -5.79 -1.03 -8.26
CA TRP A 129 -6.72 -1.73 -7.38
C TRP A 129 -8.07 -1.01 -7.33
N LEU A 130 -9.16 -1.76 -7.17
CA LEU A 130 -10.46 -1.17 -6.84
C LEU A 130 -10.34 -0.22 -5.64
N GLY A 131 -10.86 0.99 -5.77
CA GLY A 131 -10.79 2.09 -4.79
C GLY A 131 -9.48 2.88 -4.81
N GLN A 132 -8.48 2.49 -5.61
CA GLN A 132 -7.25 3.28 -5.76
C GLN A 132 -7.54 4.53 -6.60
N ARG A 133 -6.99 5.65 -6.15
CA ARG A 133 -7.01 6.92 -6.88
C ARG A 133 -5.63 7.21 -7.46
N THR A 134 -5.59 7.79 -8.66
CA THR A 134 -4.36 8.24 -9.32
C THR A 134 -4.60 9.55 -10.07
N ASN A 135 -3.53 10.19 -10.53
CA ASN A 135 -3.60 11.40 -11.35
C ASN A 135 -3.78 11.05 -12.83
N LEU A 136 -4.62 11.84 -13.50
CA LEU A 136 -4.71 11.97 -14.95
C LEU A 136 -4.12 13.30 -15.35
N LEU A 137 -3.43 13.31 -16.48
CA LEU A 137 -2.91 14.53 -17.07
C LEU A 137 -3.44 14.66 -18.49
N VAL A 138 -4.03 15.81 -18.78
CA VAL A 138 -4.52 16.13 -20.12
C VAL A 138 -3.64 17.22 -20.71
N LYS A 139 -2.95 16.93 -21.80
CA LYS A 139 -2.28 17.94 -22.62
C LYS A 139 -3.30 18.48 -23.62
N ASN A 140 -3.83 19.65 -23.32
CA ASN A 140 -4.73 20.38 -24.19
C ASN A 140 -3.92 21.21 -25.22
N ASP A 141 -4.14 20.98 -26.51
CA ASP A 141 -3.37 21.59 -27.60
C ASP A 141 -3.88 22.97 -28.04
N ARG A 142 -5.09 23.36 -27.59
CA ARG A 142 -5.68 24.66 -27.86
C ARG A 142 -6.81 24.95 -26.88
N GLU A 143 -7.14 26.22 -26.74
CA GLU A 143 -8.31 26.62 -25.96
C GLU A 143 -9.61 26.07 -26.57
N GLN A 144 -10.34 25.26 -25.80
CA GLN A 144 -11.52 24.51 -26.26
C GLN A 144 -12.37 23.97 -25.10
N ARG A 145 -13.58 23.49 -25.38
CA ARG A 145 -14.36 22.74 -24.38
C ARG A 145 -13.89 21.29 -24.35
N LEU A 146 -13.73 20.74 -23.15
CA LEU A 146 -13.26 19.38 -22.93
C LEU A 146 -14.31 18.52 -22.20
N TRP A 147 -14.33 17.24 -22.54
CA TRP A 147 -15.09 16.20 -21.85
C TRP A 147 -14.20 14.99 -21.62
N SER A 148 -14.26 14.40 -20.44
CA SER A 148 -13.76 13.03 -20.26
C SER A 148 -14.85 12.04 -20.67
N TYR A 149 -14.39 10.91 -21.22
CA TYR A 149 -15.20 9.76 -21.58
C TYR A 149 -14.62 8.54 -20.90
N GLU A 150 -15.48 7.77 -20.25
CA GLU A 150 -15.12 6.48 -19.68
C GLU A 150 -16.10 5.40 -20.15
N ARG A 151 -15.57 4.26 -20.59
CA ARG A 151 -16.34 3.04 -20.81
C ARG A 151 -15.94 1.99 -19.80
N PHE A 152 -16.93 1.54 -19.04
CA PHE A 152 -16.79 0.54 -18.00
C PHE A 152 -16.74 -0.88 -18.57
N PRO A 153 -16.25 -1.87 -17.79
CA PRO A 153 -16.18 -3.28 -18.18
C PRO A 153 -17.54 -3.88 -18.55
N ASN A 154 -18.62 -3.40 -17.92
CA ASN A 154 -20.00 -3.81 -18.21
C ASN A 154 -20.59 -3.13 -19.47
N GLY A 155 -19.83 -2.28 -20.15
CA GLY A 155 -20.25 -1.53 -21.32
C GLY A 155 -20.98 -0.21 -21.04
N ARG A 156 -21.19 0.17 -19.77
CA ARG A 156 -21.68 1.51 -19.39
C ARG A 156 -20.71 2.56 -19.92
N GLU A 157 -21.25 3.67 -20.41
CA GLU A 157 -20.49 4.82 -20.91
C GLU A 157 -20.84 6.03 -20.06
N GLU A 158 -19.84 6.78 -19.62
CA GLU A 158 -20.00 8.02 -18.86
C GLU A 158 -19.22 9.17 -19.51
N TRP A 159 -19.78 10.36 -19.37
CA TRP A 159 -19.24 11.60 -19.91
C TRP A 159 -19.26 12.67 -18.82
N ILE A 160 -18.12 13.30 -18.58
CA ILE A 160 -18.01 14.39 -17.61
C ILE A 160 -17.45 15.61 -18.33
N SER A 161 -18.20 16.70 -18.33
CA SER A 161 -17.75 17.99 -18.86
C SER A 161 -16.64 18.53 -17.96
N LEU A 162 -15.47 18.80 -18.55
CA LEU A 162 -14.35 19.46 -17.88
C LEU A 162 -14.39 20.99 -18.08
N GLY A 163 -15.38 21.49 -18.81
CA GLY A 163 -15.58 22.92 -19.05
C GLY A 163 -14.74 23.46 -20.21
N TYR A 164 -14.60 24.80 -20.26
CA TYR A 164 -13.75 25.48 -21.22
C TYR A 164 -12.35 25.64 -20.65
N VAL A 165 -11.35 25.13 -21.36
CA VAL A 165 -10.00 24.96 -20.82
C VAL A 165 -8.97 25.57 -21.77
N ALA A 166 -8.04 26.34 -21.22
CA ALA A 166 -6.92 26.93 -21.96
C ALA A 166 -5.93 25.87 -22.47
N GLU A 167 -5.11 26.24 -23.45
CA GLU A 167 -3.97 25.41 -23.88
C GLU A 167 -3.01 25.17 -22.70
N GLY A 168 -2.51 23.94 -22.58
CA GLY A 168 -1.58 23.57 -21.50
C GLY A 168 -1.83 22.17 -20.96
N TYR A 169 -1.29 21.90 -19.77
CA TYR A 169 -1.50 20.64 -19.07
C TYR A 169 -2.50 20.84 -17.94
N ILE A 170 -3.50 19.96 -17.84
CA ILE A 170 -4.49 20.00 -16.77
C ILE A 170 -4.48 18.68 -16.04
N ASN A 171 -4.39 18.74 -14.71
CA ASN A 171 -4.49 17.59 -13.84
C ASN A 171 -5.97 17.27 -13.54
N GLY A 172 -6.35 16.01 -13.68
CA GLY A 172 -7.59 15.43 -13.16
C GLY A 172 -7.26 14.21 -12.30
N TRP A 173 -8.24 13.64 -11.60
CA TRP A 173 -8.03 12.40 -10.85
C TRP A 173 -8.85 11.27 -11.49
N TYR A 174 -8.31 10.06 -11.46
CA TYR A 174 -9.02 8.83 -11.82
C TYR A 174 -9.22 8.00 -10.58
N GLU A 175 -10.43 7.46 -10.39
CA GLU A 175 -10.75 6.54 -9.31
C GLU A 175 -11.18 5.19 -9.90
N ALA A 176 -10.49 4.13 -9.50
CA ALA A 176 -10.74 2.79 -9.99
C ALA A 176 -11.99 2.19 -9.31
N ILE A 177 -13.19 2.43 -9.83
CA ILE A 177 -14.45 2.12 -9.12
C ILE A 177 -15.17 0.84 -9.54
N ASP A 178 -14.81 0.21 -10.67
CA ASP A 178 -15.44 -1.03 -11.15
C ASP A 178 -14.36 -2.04 -11.60
N PRO A 179 -14.43 -3.34 -11.27
CA PRO A 179 -13.40 -4.30 -11.71
C PRO A 179 -13.47 -4.64 -13.21
N GLY A 180 -12.32 -4.65 -13.89
CA GLY A 180 -12.16 -5.09 -15.27
C GLY A 180 -11.42 -4.07 -16.14
N TRP A 181 -11.56 -4.19 -17.47
CA TRP A 181 -10.98 -3.24 -18.42
C TRP A 181 -11.88 -2.02 -18.63
N HIS A 182 -11.30 -0.85 -18.41
CA HIS A 182 -11.87 0.45 -18.71
C HIS A 182 -11.20 1.04 -19.94
N GLN A 183 -11.97 1.83 -20.69
CA GLN A 183 -11.48 2.71 -21.74
C GLN A 183 -11.66 4.14 -21.29
N LEU A 184 -10.58 4.93 -21.25
CA LEU A 184 -10.64 6.33 -20.89
C LEU A 184 -10.07 7.18 -22.04
N ALA A 185 -10.77 8.25 -22.41
CA ALA A 185 -10.30 9.24 -23.38
C ALA A 185 -10.84 10.63 -23.04
N VAL A 186 -10.27 11.65 -23.68
CA VAL A 186 -10.75 13.04 -23.61
C VAL A 186 -11.19 13.48 -24.99
N TYR A 187 -12.33 14.15 -25.07
CA TYR A 187 -12.83 14.78 -26.28
C TYR A 187 -12.75 16.30 -26.15
N GLY A 188 -12.20 16.97 -27.16
CA GLY A 188 -12.26 18.42 -27.32
C GLY A 188 -13.14 18.81 -28.51
N ASP A 189 -13.99 19.83 -28.36
CA ASP A 189 -14.90 20.27 -29.43
C ASP A 189 -14.18 20.79 -30.69
N ARG A 190 -12.91 21.16 -30.59
CA ARG A 190 -12.08 21.60 -31.71
C ARG A 190 -11.06 20.56 -32.16
N SER A 191 -10.59 19.71 -31.25
CA SER A 191 -9.46 18.80 -31.51
C SER A 191 -9.89 17.35 -31.73
N GLY A 192 -11.13 17.01 -31.39
CA GLY A 192 -11.63 15.65 -31.43
C GLY A 192 -11.11 14.82 -30.25
N TRP A 193 -10.87 13.54 -30.50
CA TRP A 193 -10.45 12.58 -29.48
C TRP A 193 -8.95 12.64 -29.18
N SER A 194 -8.60 12.48 -27.90
CA SER A 194 -7.25 12.14 -27.46
C SER A 194 -6.88 10.70 -27.84
N ASN A 195 -5.66 10.29 -27.50
CA ASN A 195 -5.34 8.86 -27.39
C ASN A 195 -6.28 8.15 -26.39
N LEU A 196 -6.46 6.84 -26.61
CA LEU A 196 -7.24 5.96 -25.73
C LEU A 196 -6.33 5.36 -24.66
N LEU A 197 -6.70 5.50 -23.40
CA LEU A 197 -6.06 4.83 -22.27
C LEU A 197 -6.83 3.54 -21.94
N TRP A 198 -6.10 2.44 -21.83
CA TRP A 198 -6.61 1.18 -21.32
C TRP A 198 -6.21 1.02 -19.86
N ILE A 199 -7.20 0.90 -18.98
CA ILE A 199 -6.98 0.80 -17.54
C ILE A 199 -7.62 -0.49 -17.05
N TYR A 200 -6.81 -1.39 -16.47
CA TYR A 200 -7.33 -2.59 -15.82
C TYR A 200 -7.50 -2.34 -14.33
N VAL A 201 -8.75 -2.35 -13.87
CA VAL A 201 -9.06 -2.29 -12.45
C VAL A 201 -9.13 -3.72 -11.94
N TRP A 202 -8.15 -4.08 -11.12
CA TRP A 202 -8.19 -5.34 -10.41
C TRP A 202 -9.37 -5.32 -9.43
N PRO A 203 -10.23 -6.36 -9.40
CA PRO A 203 -11.23 -6.47 -8.36
C PRO A 203 -10.57 -6.33 -7.01
N GLN A 204 -11.33 -5.88 -6.03
CA GLN A 204 -10.89 -5.86 -4.63
C GLN A 204 -10.76 -7.31 -4.13
N GLY A 205 -9.76 -8.04 -4.61
CA GLY A 205 -9.22 -9.21 -3.94
C GLY A 205 -8.15 -8.68 -3.00
N SER A 206 -8.60 -8.10 -1.88
CA SER A 206 -7.76 -7.52 -0.83
C SER A 206 -6.54 -6.79 -1.41
N SER A 207 -6.78 -5.51 -1.76
CA SER A 207 -5.83 -4.37 -1.78
C SER A 207 -4.38 -4.68 -1.39
N GLY A 208 -3.43 -3.87 -1.82
CA GLY A 208 -2.10 -3.79 -1.18
C GLY A 208 -2.07 -3.63 0.37
N LEU A 209 -3.21 -3.70 1.08
CA LEU A 209 -3.25 -4.20 2.45
C LEU A 209 -2.60 -5.60 2.50
N LYS A 210 -1.55 -5.65 3.31
CA LYS A 210 -0.98 -6.86 3.91
C LYS A 210 -2.11 -7.90 4.15
N PRO A 211 -1.93 -9.18 3.74
CA PRO A 211 -2.97 -10.18 3.91
C PRO A 211 -3.40 -10.20 5.39
N ASP A 212 -4.69 -10.48 5.64
CA ASP A 212 -5.23 -10.56 7.01
C ASP A 212 -4.71 -11.84 7.67
N ILE A 213 -3.44 -11.76 8.05
CA ILE A 213 -2.67 -12.75 8.77
C ILE A 213 -1.95 -12.08 9.92
N SER A 214 -1.75 -12.84 10.99
CA SER A 214 -1.00 -12.43 12.17
C SER A 214 0.15 -13.39 12.41
N ILE A 215 1.32 -12.85 12.73
CA ILE A 215 2.48 -13.62 13.17
C ILE A 215 2.47 -13.66 14.69
N VAL A 216 2.25 -14.84 15.26
CA VAL A 216 2.07 -15.02 16.71
C VAL A 216 3.19 -15.89 17.26
N THR A 217 3.78 -15.44 18.37
CA THR A 217 4.72 -16.26 19.16
C THR A 217 3.96 -16.98 20.27
N GLN A 218 4.26 -18.26 20.47
CA GLN A 218 3.65 -19.11 21.47
C GLN A 218 4.71 -19.81 22.34
N ALA A 219 4.70 -19.52 23.64
CA ALA A 219 5.58 -20.14 24.63
C ALA A 219 4.92 -21.26 25.46
N VAL A 220 3.58 -21.24 25.55
CA VAL A 220 2.79 -22.26 26.26
C VAL A 220 2.19 -23.20 25.24
N ASP A 221 2.50 -24.49 25.37
CA ASP A 221 1.89 -25.55 24.56
C ASP A 221 0.38 -25.62 24.90
N PRO A 222 -0.53 -25.47 23.91
CA PRO A 222 -1.95 -25.36 24.17
C PRO A 222 -2.58 -26.72 24.49
N ALA A 223 -1.97 -27.82 24.05
CA ALA A 223 -2.48 -29.17 24.26
C ALA A 223 -2.16 -29.67 25.67
N THR A 224 -1.00 -29.28 26.21
CA THR A 224 -0.53 -29.75 27.52
C THR A 224 -0.59 -28.68 28.62
N ASN A 225 -0.83 -27.42 28.23
CA ASN A 225 -0.77 -26.24 29.11
C ASN A 225 0.55 -26.19 29.91
N ARG A 226 1.69 -26.29 29.20
CA ARG A 226 3.03 -26.33 29.78
C ARG A 226 4.00 -25.45 29.00
N VAL A 227 5.00 -24.93 29.70
CA VAL A 227 6.20 -24.33 29.10
C VAL A 227 7.30 -25.37 29.14
N TYR A 228 7.97 -25.60 28.00
CA TYR A 228 9.07 -26.55 27.92
C TYR A 228 10.41 -25.82 27.83
N TYR A 229 11.38 -26.28 28.62
CA TYR A 229 12.73 -25.73 28.62
C TYR A 229 13.79 -26.84 28.69
N SER A 230 15.01 -26.53 28.27
CA SER A 230 16.19 -27.38 28.41
C SER A 230 17.42 -26.51 28.69
N TYR A 231 18.61 -27.11 28.72
CA TYR A 231 19.88 -26.40 28.80
C TYR A 231 20.73 -26.76 27.59
N ASN A 232 21.26 -25.76 26.89
CA ASN A 232 22.18 -26.01 25.79
C ASN A 232 23.58 -26.44 26.31
N SER A 233 24.50 -26.73 25.40
CA SER A 233 25.88 -27.13 25.72
C SER A 233 26.68 -26.10 26.54
N TYR A 234 26.25 -24.83 26.53
CA TYR A 234 26.84 -23.75 27.31
C TYR A 234 26.17 -23.58 28.69
N GLY A 235 25.27 -24.48 29.07
CA GLY A 235 24.52 -24.41 30.33
C GLY A 235 23.49 -23.28 30.37
N ARG A 236 23.13 -22.68 29.22
CA ARG A 236 22.07 -21.65 29.15
C ARG A 236 20.71 -22.32 29.02
N GLN A 237 19.76 -21.82 29.80
CA GLN A 237 18.37 -22.24 29.68
C GLN A 237 17.82 -21.80 28.33
N VAL A 238 17.23 -22.73 27.59
CA VAL A 238 16.55 -22.51 26.32
C VAL A 238 15.10 -22.96 26.44
N PHE A 239 14.19 -22.25 25.78
CA PHE A 239 12.76 -22.53 25.79
C PHE A 239 12.32 -23.02 24.42
N ARG A 240 11.36 -23.95 24.41
CA ARG A 240 10.67 -24.38 23.19
C ARG A 240 9.59 -23.37 22.86
N ILE A 241 9.79 -22.61 21.78
CA ILE A 241 8.91 -21.54 21.34
C ILE A 241 8.42 -21.85 19.93
N LYS A 242 7.14 -21.57 19.65
CA LYS A 242 6.55 -21.69 18.32
C LYS A 242 6.26 -20.31 17.74
N VAL A 243 6.45 -20.15 16.44
CA VAL A 243 5.99 -19.00 15.65
C VAL A 243 4.98 -19.50 14.64
N LEU A 244 3.80 -18.90 14.64
CA LEU A 244 2.64 -19.31 13.85
C LEU A 244 2.17 -18.17 12.96
N VAL A 245 1.61 -18.53 11.80
CA VAL A 245 0.86 -17.61 10.93
C VAL A 245 -0.62 -17.95 11.03
N THR A 246 -1.37 -17.05 11.66
CA THR A 246 -2.83 -17.17 11.88
C THR A 246 -3.58 -16.11 11.07
N GLY A 247 -4.91 -16.11 11.12
CA GLY A 247 -5.76 -15.14 10.42
C GLY A 247 -6.57 -15.74 9.27
N PRO A 248 -7.63 -15.05 8.80
CA PRO A 248 -8.54 -15.56 7.79
C PRO A 248 -7.86 -15.82 6.44
N ASP A 249 -6.81 -15.07 6.09
CA ASP A 249 -6.11 -15.23 4.81
C ASP A 249 -5.04 -16.34 4.81
N LYS A 250 -4.82 -17.04 5.93
CA LYS A 250 -3.73 -18.05 6.01
C LYS A 250 -3.85 -19.16 4.95
N TYR A 251 -5.06 -19.55 4.55
CA TYR A 251 -5.25 -20.59 3.55
C TYR A 251 -4.92 -20.13 2.13
N ASN A 252 -4.84 -18.81 1.91
CA ASN A 252 -4.39 -18.19 0.67
C ASN A 252 -2.85 -18.07 0.62
N VAL A 253 -2.14 -18.39 1.70
CA VAL A 253 -0.68 -18.44 1.73
C VAL A 253 -0.17 -19.73 1.07
N ARG A 254 0.84 -19.59 0.21
CA ARG A 254 1.57 -20.71 -0.44
C ARG A 254 2.73 -21.19 0.41
N SER A 255 3.49 -20.25 0.97
CA SER A 255 4.67 -20.56 1.79
C SER A 255 5.05 -19.39 2.69
N VAL A 256 5.68 -19.71 3.82
CA VAL A 256 6.27 -18.73 4.74
C VAL A 256 7.74 -19.08 4.90
N HIS A 257 8.62 -18.12 4.61
CA HIS A 257 10.05 -18.23 4.79
C HIS A 257 10.47 -17.40 6.01
N TYR A 258 11.25 -18.02 6.89
CA TYR A 258 11.73 -17.45 8.15
C TYR A 258 13.25 -17.33 8.08
N GLN A 259 13.78 -16.12 8.26
CA GLN A 259 15.21 -15.88 8.36
C GLN A 259 15.59 -15.77 9.84
N LEU A 260 16.23 -16.81 10.36
CA LEU A 260 16.66 -16.91 11.75
C LEU A 260 17.98 -16.17 11.99
N HIS A 261 18.30 -15.95 13.26
CA HIS A 261 19.62 -15.43 13.64
C HIS A 261 20.76 -16.36 13.13
N PRO A 262 21.93 -15.83 12.72
CA PRO A 262 23.03 -16.65 12.17
C PRO A 262 23.60 -17.73 13.10
N THR A 263 23.25 -17.72 14.39
CA THR A 263 23.64 -18.78 15.34
C THR A 263 22.81 -20.05 15.19
N PHE A 264 21.68 -20.01 14.47
CA PHE A 264 20.89 -21.20 14.14
C PHE A 264 21.49 -21.91 12.92
N SER A 265 21.42 -23.25 12.91
CA SER A 265 21.85 -24.08 11.78
C SER A 265 20.76 -25.13 11.50
N PRO A 266 20.00 -24.99 10.40
CA PRO A 266 20.06 -23.93 9.40
C PRO A 266 19.57 -22.56 9.93
N SER A 267 20.04 -21.46 9.32
CA SER A 267 19.58 -20.10 9.62
C SER A 267 18.36 -19.68 8.81
N GLU A 268 17.85 -20.55 7.95
CA GLU A 268 16.69 -20.32 7.11
C GLU A 268 15.74 -21.50 7.23
N TYR A 269 14.44 -21.22 7.26
CA TYR A 269 13.40 -22.24 7.29
C TYR A 269 12.24 -21.83 6.40
N THR A 270 11.58 -22.80 5.76
CA THR A 270 10.41 -22.54 4.92
C THR A 270 9.32 -23.54 5.22
N SER A 271 8.15 -23.04 5.63
CA SER A 271 6.95 -23.83 5.84
C SER A 271 5.98 -23.66 4.67
N ARG A 272 5.28 -24.74 4.31
CA ARG A 272 4.30 -24.79 3.22
C ARG A 272 2.95 -25.40 3.65
N ASP A 273 2.79 -25.70 4.94
CA ASP A 273 1.60 -26.37 5.45
C ASP A 273 0.67 -25.39 6.17
N PRO A 274 -0.43 -24.95 5.53
CA PRO A 274 -1.42 -24.07 6.17
C PRO A 274 -2.22 -24.76 7.28
N ASN A 275 -2.26 -26.09 7.34
CA ASN A 275 -3.02 -26.83 8.36
C ASN A 275 -2.33 -26.81 9.72
N ASN A 276 -1.00 -26.62 9.73
CA ASN A 276 -0.21 -26.44 10.94
C ASN A 276 0.19 -24.97 11.13
N ASP A 277 -0.60 -24.01 10.63
CA ASP A 277 -0.35 -22.57 10.77
C ASP A 277 1.06 -22.13 10.35
N PHE A 278 1.62 -22.81 9.34
CA PHE A 278 2.99 -22.61 8.87
C PHE A 278 4.05 -22.73 9.98
N GLU A 279 3.80 -23.50 11.02
CA GLU A 279 4.59 -23.57 12.26
C GLU A 279 6.12 -23.62 12.04
N LEU A 280 6.80 -22.76 12.79
CA LEU A 280 8.23 -22.82 13.08
C LEU A 280 8.41 -23.07 14.58
N GLU A 281 9.03 -24.20 14.95
CA GLU A 281 9.41 -24.50 16.34
C GLU A 281 10.92 -24.26 16.55
N LEU A 282 11.28 -23.55 17.62
CA LEU A 282 12.64 -23.17 17.97
C LEU A 282 12.96 -23.49 19.43
N TRP A 283 14.21 -23.88 19.69
CA TRP A 283 14.80 -23.87 21.03
C TRP A 283 15.72 -22.65 21.16
N THR A 284 15.34 -21.68 21.98
CA THR A 284 16.04 -20.38 22.03
C THR A 284 16.09 -19.79 23.44
N TRP A 285 17.10 -18.97 23.68
CA TRP A 285 17.34 -18.28 24.97
C TRP A 285 17.11 -16.76 24.88
N GLY A 286 16.91 -16.20 23.69
CA GLY A 286 16.89 -14.75 23.49
C GLY A 286 16.01 -14.28 22.34
N ALA A 287 15.80 -12.97 22.31
CA ALA A 287 15.09 -12.23 21.26
C ALA A 287 16.03 -11.84 20.12
N PHE A 288 15.49 -11.67 18.91
CA PHE A 288 16.24 -11.24 17.73
C PHE A 288 15.28 -10.76 16.62
N ASP A 289 15.78 -9.98 15.66
CA ASP A 289 15.05 -9.63 14.44
C ASP A 289 14.94 -10.86 13.54
N MET A 290 13.72 -11.20 13.13
CA MET A 290 13.43 -12.36 12.30
C MET A 290 12.60 -11.92 11.08
N PRO A 291 13.24 -11.52 9.98
CA PRO A 291 12.54 -11.24 8.73
C PRO A 291 11.71 -12.45 8.30
N ILE A 292 10.44 -12.20 7.97
CA ILE A 292 9.51 -13.23 7.49
C ILE A 292 8.97 -12.82 6.13
N THR A 293 9.10 -13.72 5.16
CA THR A 293 8.58 -13.54 3.81
C THR A 293 7.40 -14.48 3.58
N VAL A 294 6.23 -13.92 3.29
CA VAL A 294 5.00 -14.65 3.02
C VAL A 294 4.73 -14.60 1.52
N THR A 295 4.71 -15.76 0.88
CA THR A 295 4.32 -15.90 -0.53
C THR A 295 2.88 -16.40 -0.60
N MET A 296 2.00 -15.65 -1.23
CA MET A 296 0.61 -16.02 -1.47
C MET A 296 0.47 -17.00 -2.64
N ARG A 297 -0.67 -17.70 -2.72
CA ARG A 297 -0.99 -18.61 -3.83
C ARG A 297 -1.12 -17.91 -5.18
N ASP A 298 -1.50 -16.63 -5.17
CA ASP A 298 -1.56 -15.77 -6.36
C ASP A 298 -0.18 -15.24 -6.81
N GLY A 299 0.90 -15.58 -6.07
CA GLY A 299 2.26 -15.17 -6.38
C GLY A 299 2.71 -13.86 -5.72
N ARG A 300 1.82 -13.13 -5.02
CA ARG A 300 2.21 -11.94 -4.24
C ARG A 300 3.18 -12.32 -3.11
N ILE A 301 4.10 -11.42 -2.81
CA ILE A 301 5.10 -11.59 -1.75
C ILE A 301 4.95 -10.42 -0.76
N PHE A 302 4.93 -10.75 0.53
CA PHE A 302 4.83 -9.79 1.62
C PHE A 302 5.96 -10.01 2.61
N GLU A 303 6.65 -8.94 3.00
CA GLU A 303 7.72 -8.96 3.98
C GLU A 303 7.26 -8.41 5.33
N TYR A 304 7.72 -9.04 6.40
CA TYR A 304 7.37 -8.72 7.77
C TYR A 304 8.66 -8.58 8.58
N ASP A 305 8.92 -7.36 9.05
CA ASP A 305 9.93 -7.09 10.07
C ASP A 305 9.38 -7.54 11.43
N TYR A 306 9.69 -8.78 11.81
CA TYR A 306 9.18 -9.38 13.04
C TYR A 306 10.28 -9.43 14.11
N TYR A 307 10.11 -8.64 15.17
CA TYR A 307 10.98 -8.73 16.34
C TYR A 307 10.54 -9.89 17.24
N PHE A 308 11.25 -11.02 17.12
CA PHE A 308 10.93 -12.23 17.87
C PHE A 308 11.28 -12.07 19.35
N THR A 309 10.28 -12.18 20.22
CA THR A 309 10.45 -12.15 21.68
C THR A 309 9.36 -12.98 22.37
N PHE A 310 9.69 -13.55 23.52
CA PHE A 310 8.80 -14.41 24.30
C PHE A 310 8.88 -14.17 25.82
N GLY A 311 9.65 -13.17 26.26
CA GLY A 311 9.86 -12.89 27.69
C GLY A 311 8.58 -12.57 28.45
N ASP A 312 7.69 -11.77 27.85
CA ASP A 312 6.38 -11.46 28.43
C ASP A 312 5.47 -12.69 28.52
N LEU A 313 5.50 -13.55 27.50
CA LEU A 313 4.72 -14.78 27.48
C LEU A 313 5.15 -15.74 28.61
N LEU A 314 6.46 -15.84 28.87
CA LEU A 314 6.98 -16.65 29.98
C LEU A 314 6.59 -16.08 31.35
N ARG A 315 6.69 -14.75 31.54
CA ARG A 315 6.27 -14.08 32.79
C ARG A 315 4.78 -14.28 33.06
N GLU A 316 3.96 -14.14 32.03
CA GLU A 316 2.52 -14.35 32.13
C GLU A 316 2.18 -15.82 32.44
N ALA A 317 2.86 -16.78 31.77
CA ALA A 317 2.70 -18.19 32.07
C ALA A 317 3.04 -18.51 33.54
N GLN A 318 4.13 -17.95 34.06
CA GLN A 318 4.53 -18.10 35.46
C GLN A 318 3.48 -17.50 36.42
N ARG A 319 2.96 -16.30 36.11
CA ARG A 319 1.90 -15.64 36.90
C ARG A 319 0.62 -16.48 36.96
N ARG A 320 0.28 -17.16 35.86
CA ARG A 320 -0.88 -18.06 35.75
C ARG A 320 -0.65 -19.45 36.37
N GLY A 321 0.54 -19.74 36.89
CA GLY A 321 0.88 -21.05 37.45
C GLY A 321 1.02 -22.16 36.39
N VAL A 322 1.32 -21.80 35.13
CA VAL A 322 1.60 -22.78 34.07
C VAL A 322 2.89 -23.55 34.42
N PRO A 323 2.88 -24.89 34.42
CA PRO A 323 4.07 -25.67 34.77
C PRO A 323 5.21 -25.52 33.76
N PHE A 324 6.43 -25.31 34.27
CA PHE A 324 7.67 -25.31 33.49
C PHE A 324 8.32 -26.69 33.57
N VAL A 325 8.35 -27.41 32.45
CA VAL A 325 8.83 -28.78 32.37
C VAL A 325 10.17 -28.82 31.66
N ARG A 326 11.18 -29.36 32.36
CA ARG A 326 12.48 -29.62 31.77
C ARG A 326 12.39 -30.83 30.83
N VAL A 327 12.74 -30.61 29.57
CA VAL A 327 12.98 -31.69 28.60
C VAL A 327 14.46 -32.04 28.67
N ARG A 328 14.75 -33.34 28.65
CA ARG A 328 16.13 -33.84 28.60
C ARG A 328 16.66 -33.78 27.18
#